data_AF-A0A2H5Z6Z6-F1
#
_entry.id   AF-A0A2H5Z6Z6-F1
#
_cell.length_a   1.000
_cell.length_b   1.000
_cell.length_c   1.000
_cell.angle_alpha   90.00
_cell.angle_beta   90.00
_cell.angle_gamma   90.00
#
_symmetry.space_group_name_H-M   'P 1'
#
loop_
_entity.id
_entity.type
_entity.pdbx_description
1 polymer ?
#
loop_
_entity_poly.entity_id
_entity_poly.type
_entity_poly.pdbx_seq_one_letter_code
_entity_poly.pdbx_strand_id
1 'polypeptide(L)'
;MVAVAPFHPRAADRPYLMEVCPAVSLRALALPHRGYKGRTAYAQATREQILRGLQGLGVTLSPALSATVIAQPGGDALDSIVAAVTAWLVTMRNPPPSNLPAEASREGWIYVPEPPFSLARRR
;
A
#
# COMPACT_ATOMS: atom_id res chain seq x y z
N MET A 1 -5.54 12.36 19.31
CA MET A 1 -6.66 12.32 18.34
C MET A 1 -6.08 12.10 16.94
N VAL A 2 -6.77 11.43 16.01
CA VAL A 2 -6.28 11.13 14.64
C VAL A 2 -7.14 11.88 13.63
N ALA A 3 -6.55 12.45 12.58
CA ALA A 3 -7.30 12.98 11.42
C ALA A 3 -7.55 11.85 10.42
N VAL A 4 -8.79 11.68 9.99
CA VAL A 4 -9.22 10.58 9.11
C VAL A 4 -9.53 11.16 7.74
N ALA A 5 -8.79 10.74 6.73
CA ALA A 5 -8.99 11.18 5.36
C ALA A 5 -10.20 10.49 4.72
N PRO A 6 -11.00 11.18 3.88
CA PRO A 6 -10.97 12.62 3.59
C PRO A 6 -11.86 13.47 4.52
N PHE A 7 -12.45 12.87 5.56
CA PHE A 7 -13.46 13.50 6.42
C PHE A 7 -12.90 14.62 7.31
N HIS A 8 -11.63 14.53 7.70
CA HIS A 8 -10.96 15.53 8.52
C HIS A 8 -9.82 16.20 7.74
N PRO A 9 -9.63 17.53 7.91
CA PRO A 9 -8.49 18.20 7.32
C PRO A 9 -7.19 17.64 7.92
N ARG A 10 -6.15 17.59 7.08
CA ARG A 10 -4.81 17.21 7.54
C ARG A 10 -4.28 18.28 8.50
N ALA A 11 -3.76 17.85 9.64
CA ALA A 11 -3.12 18.72 10.61
C ALA A 11 -1.77 18.13 11.02
N ALA A 12 -0.77 19.00 11.23
CA ALA A 12 0.59 18.59 11.56
C ALA A 12 0.75 18.08 13.00
N ASP A 13 -0.22 18.41 13.87
CA ASP A 13 -0.23 18.08 15.30
C ASP A 13 -0.72 16.65 15.60
N ARG A 14 -1.11 15.88 14.58
CA ARG A 14 -1.73 14.57 14.76
C ARG A 14 -1.43 13.59 13.63
N PRO A 15 -1.54 12.28 13.89
CA PRO A 15 -1.45 11.27 12.84
C PRO A 15 -2.58 11.43 11.82
N TYR A 16 -2.30 11.04 10.58
CA TYR A 16 -3.27 11.02 9.49
C TYR A 16 -3.56 9.57 9.09
N LEU A 17 -4.83 9.18 9.17
CA LEU A 17 -5.31 7.86 8.74
C LEU A 17 -5.85 7.98 7.32
N MET A 18 -5.43 7.06 6.46
CA MET A 18 -5.85 6.99 5.06
C MET A 18 -6.26 5.57 4.70
N GLU A 19 -7.27 5.45 3.84
CA GLU A 19 -7.70 4.15 3.34
C GLU A 19 -6.77 3.68 2.22
N VAL A 20 -6.32 2.43 2.32
CA VAL A 20 -5.53 1.78 1.27
C VAL A 20 -6.20 0.47 0.89
N CYS A 21 -6.42 0.30 -0.42
CA CYS A 21 -6.79 -0.98 -1.00
C CYS A 21 -5.54 -1.66 -1.60
N PRO A 22 -5.09 -2.81 -1.07
CA PRO A 22 -3.88 -3.49 -1.55
C PRO A 22 -3.93 -3.85 -3.03
N ALA A 23 -5.06 -4.39 -3.53
CA ALA A 23 -5.19 -4.75 -4.94
C ALA A 23 -5.10 -3.52 -5.87
N VAL A 24 -5.70 -2.39 -5.49
CA VAL A 24 -5.61 -1.15 -6.28
C VAL A 24 -4.17 -0.61 -6.26
N SER A 25 -3.51 -0.64 -5.09
CA SER A 25 -2.12 -0.22 -4.94
C SER A 25 -1.17 -1.06 -5.78
N LEU A 26 -1.29 -2.39 -5.71
CA LEU A 26 -0.48 -3.32 -6.49
C LEU A 26 -0.66 -3.10 -7.99
N ARG A 27 -1.90 -2.87 -8.45
CA ARG A 27 -2.17 -2.53 -9.85
C ARG A 27 -1.46 -1.24 -10.26
N ALA A 28 -1.50 -0.20 -9.42
CA ALA A 28 -0.81 1.07 -9.70
C ALA A 28 0.72 0.90 -9.76
N LEU A 29 1.28 0.06 -8.88
CA LEU A 29 2.70 -0.29 -8.87
C LEU A 29 3.12 -1.24 -10.02
N ALA A 30 2.21 -1.58 -10.94
CA ALA A 30 2.42 -2.57 -12.00
C ALA A 30 2.84 -3.97 -11.47
N LEU A 31 2.32 -4.37 -10.31
CA LEU A 31 2.54 -5.67 -9.68
C LEU A 31 1.29 -6.57 -9.82
N PRO A 32 1.44 -7.90 -9.65
CA PRO A 32 0.28 -8.80 -9.56
C PRO A 32 -0.68 -8.32 -8.46
N HIS A 33 -1.95 -8.17 -8.80
CA HIS A 33 -2.96 -7.59 -7.89
C HIS A 33 -4.14 -8.53 -7.61
N ARG A 34 -4.12 -9.74 -8.17
CA ARG A 34 -5.14 -10.78 -8.01
C ARG A 34 -4.46 -12.13 -7.79
N GLY A 35 -5.20 -13.07 -7.21
CA GLY A 35 -4.78 -14.48 -7.12
C GLY A 35 -3.68 -14.78 -6.09
N TYR A 36 -3.19 -13.80 -5.34
CA TYR A 36 -2.16 -14.00 -4.30
C TYR A 36 -2.70 -14.51 -2.96
N LYS A 37 -4.04 -14.53 -2.78
CA LYS A 37 -4.69 -15.11 -1.60
C LYS A 37 -5.06 -16.56 -1.85
N GLY A 38 -4.98 -17.38 -0.81
CA GLY A 38 -5.28 -18.81 -0.84
C GLY A 38 -4.06 -19.69 -0.59
N ARG A 39 -4.31 -21.00 -0.53
CA ARG A 39 -3.31 -22.03 -0.17
C ARG A 39 -2.65 -22.70 -1.38
N THR A 40 -2.92 -22.23 -2.60
CA THR A 40 -2.38 -22.85 -3.82
C THR A 40 -0.93 -22.46 -4.04
N ALA A 41 -0.17 -23.30 -4.74
CA ALA A 41 1.19 -22.99 -5.16
C ALA A 41 1.23 -21.71 -6.02
N TYR A 42 0.20 -21.48 -6.85
CA TYR A 42 0.04 -20.26 -7.63
C TYR A 42 -0.09 -19.01 -6.73
N ALA A 43 -0.93 -19.07 -5.69
CA ALA A 43 -1.08 -17.95 -4.76
C ALA A 43 0.20 -17.65 -3.98
N GLN A 44 0.94 -18.68 -3.57
CA GLN A 44 2.25 -18.51 -2.94
C GLN A 44 3.27 -17.87 -3.91
N ALA A 45 3.41 -18.40 -5.12
CA ALA A 45 4.31 -17.85 -6.13
C ALA A 45 3.95 -16.38 -6.48
N THR A 46 2.67 -16.04 -6.47
CA THR A 46 2.20 -14.66 -6.69
C THR A 46 2.61 -13.75 -5.54
N ARG A 47 2.50 -14.19 -4.27
CA ARG A 47 3.00 -13.44 -3.10
C ARG A 47 4.51 -13.22 -3.17
N GLU A 48 5.28 -14.22 -3.59
CA GLU A 48 6.72 -14.09 -3.81
C GLU A 48 7.05 -13.06 -4.90
N GLN A 49 6.34 -13.09 -6.03
CA GLN A 49 6.53 -12.12 -7.11
C GLN A 49 6.22 -10.69 -6.65
N ILE A 50 5.13 -10.50 -5.91
CA ILE A 50 4.77 -9.20 -5.34
C ILE A 50 5.87 -8.73 -4.38
N LEU A 51 6.32 -9.58 -3.47
CA LEU A 51 7.35 -9.22 -2.50
C LEU A 51 8.67 -8.82 -3.20
N ARG A 52 9.10 -9.57 -4.22
CA ARG A 52 10.27 -9.21 -5.04
C ARG A 52 10.10 -7.86 -5.73
N GLY A 53 8.91 -7.57 -6.26
CA GLY A 53 8.58 -6.27 -6.83
C GLY A 53 8.71 -5.13 -5.83
N LEU A 54 8.15 -5.30 -4.63
CA LEU A 54 8.27 -4.34 -3.53
C LEU A 54 9.73 -4.14 -3.08
N GLN A 55 10.52 -5.22 -3.05
CA GLN A 55 11.96 -5.14 -2.76
C GLN A 55 12.71 -4.32 -3.84
N GLY A 56 12.33 -4.46 -5.10
CA GLY A 56 12.84 -3.62 -6.20
C GLY A 56 12.52 -2.13 -6.04
N LEU A 57 11.48 -1.77 -5.28
CA LEU A 57 11.17 -0.39 -4.94
C LEU A 57 11.97 0.14 -3.74
N GLY A 58 12.69 -0.73 -3.03
CA GLY A 58 13.52 -0.40 -1.85
C GLY A 58 12.99 -0.96 -0.53
N VAL A 59 11.94 -1.79 -0.51
CA VAL A 59 11.47 -2.44 0.72
C VAL A 59 12.48 -3.50 1.15
N THR A 60 12.94 -3.43 2.41
CA THR A 60 13.86 -4.42 2.97
C THR A 60 13.19 -5.15 4.13
N LEU A 61 13.24 -6.48 4.13
CA LEU A 61 12.73 -7.35 5.19
C LEU A 61 13.80 -8.38 5.57
N SER A 62 13.78 -8.89 6.79
CA SER A 62 14.61 -10.04 7.17
C SER A 62 14.14 -11.31 6.43
N PRO A 63 15.01 -12.31 6.20
CA PRO A 63 14.62 -13.56 5.55
C PRO A 63 13.44 -14.26 6.24
N ALA A 64 13.40 -14.24 7.58
CA ALA A 64 12.31 -14.82 8.37
C ALA A 64 10.98 -14.11 8.11
N LEU A 65 10.99 -12.78 8.01
CA LEU A 65 9.79 -12.00 7.72
C LEU A 65 9.34 -12.19 6.27
N SER A 66 10.26 -12.25 5.31
CA SER A 66 9.95 -12.60 3.92
C SER A 66 9.27 -13.97 3.82
N ALA A 67 9.81 -14.99 4.50
CA ALA A 67 9.20 -16.31 4.55
C ALA A 67 7.79 -16.29 5.17
N THR A 68 7.60 -15.50 6.24
CA THR A 68 6.29 -15.34 6.88
C THR A 68 5.25 -14.73 5.92
N VAL A 69 5.63 -13.66 5.21
CA VAL A 69 4.78 -12.98 4.22
C VAL A 69 4.39 -13.93 3.08
N ILE A 70 5.34 -14.71 2.59
CA ILE A 70 5.14 -15.69 1.51
C ILE A 70 4.31 -16.89 1.99
N ALA A 71 4.43 -17.30 3.25
CA ALA A 71 3.72 -18.47 3.77
C ALA A 71 2.26 -18.16 4.15
N GLN A 72 1.94 -16.95 4.64
CA GLN A 72 0.63 -16.60 5.20
C GLN A 72 -0.51 -16.54 4.16
N PRO A 73 -1.40 -17.56 4.07
CA PRO A 73 -2.30 -17.73 2.92
C PRO A 73 -3.37 -16.64 2.75
N GLY A 74 -3.70 -15.91 3.82
CA GLY A 74 -4.69 -14.83 3.79
C GLY A 74 -4.20 -13.61 3.01
N GLY A 75 -2.88 -13.47 2.83
CA GLY A 75 -2.25 -12.30 2.22
C GLY A 75 -2.20 -11.07 3.13
N ASP A 76 -2.71 -11.13 4.36
CA ASP A 76 -2.81 -10.00 5.30
C ASP A 76 -1.44 -9.44 5.68
N ALA A 77 -0.43 -10.31 5.82
CA ALA A 77 0.95 -9.90 6.06
C ALA A 77 1.52 -9.11 4.87
N LEU A 78 1.20 -9.54 3.64
CA LEU A 78 1.59 -8.85 2.42
C LEU A 78 0.80 -7.54 2.25
N ASP A 79 -0.51 -7.57 2.50
CA ASP A 79 -1.42 -6.42 2.43
C ASP A 79 -0.97 -5.31 3.39
N SER A 80 -0.47 -5.67 4.58
CA SER A 80 0.07 -4.71 5.55
C SER A 80 1.33 -4.01 5.02
N ILE A 81 2.22 -4.72 4.32
CA ILE A 81 3.41 -4.13 3.70
C ILE A 81 2.98 -3.22 2.54
N VAL A 82 2.05 -3.67 1.70
CA VAL A 82 1.51 -2.86 0.60
C VAL A 82 0.88 -1.58 1.15
N ALA A 83 0.10 -1.66 2.22
CA ALA A 83 -0.50 -0.50 2.88
C ALA A 83 0.54 0.50 3.37
N ALA A 84 1.60 0.03 4.02
CA ALA A 84 2.69 0.88 4.51
C ALA A 84 3.45 1.55 3.35
N VAL A 85 3.75 0.81 2.28
CA VAL A 85 4.43 1.34 1.08
C VAL A 85 3.56 2.39 0.38
N THR A 86 2.27 2.11 0.19
CA THR A 86 1.32 3.06 -0.39
C THR A 86 1.23 4.33 0.46
N ALA A 87 1.06 4.20 1.77
CA ALA A 87 0.99 5.35 2.66
C ALA A 87 2.26 6.21 2.58
N TRP A 88 3.45 5.59 2.55
CA TRP A 88 4.72 6.31 2.36
C TRP A 88 4.78 7.03 1.01
N LEU A 89 4.46 6.35 -0.10
CA LEU A 89 4.53 6.93 -1.44
C LEU A 89 3.56 8.10 -1.60
N VAL A 90 2.32 7.92 -1.13
CA VAL A 90 1.30 8.98 -1.14
C VAL A 90 1.79 10.15 -0.29
N THR A 91 2.12 9.95 0.98
CA THR A 91 2.53 11.07 1.85
C THR A 91 3.78 11.83 1.39
N MET A 92 4.73 11.15 0.72
CA MET A 92 5.98 11.75 0.25
C MET A 92 5.86 12.44 -1.12
N ARG A 93 4.95 11.97 -2.00
CA ARG A 93 4.93 12.39 -3.41
C ARG A 93 3.58 12.86 -3.92
N ASN A 94 2.50 12.32 -3.37
CA ASN A 94 1.15 12.65 -3.78
C ASN A 94 0.35 13.16 -2.57
N PRO A 95 0.34 14.49 -2.30
CA PRO A 95 -0.56 15.00 -1.28
C PRO A 95 -1.99 14.53 -1.59
N PRO A 96 -2.84 14.35 -0.57
CA PRO A 96 -4.23 13.95 -0.79
C PRO A 96 -4.86 14.80 -1.89
N PRO A 97 -5.63 14.22 -2.84
CA PRO A 97 -6.25 14.99 -3.89
C PRO A 97 -7.09 16.11 -3.27
N SER A 98 -6.84 17.36 -3.65
CA SER A 98 -7.55 18.51 -3.07
C SER A 98 -8.99 18.63 -3.57
N ASN A 99 -9.29 18.01 -4.72
CA ASN A 99 -10.60 18.05 -5.37
C ASN A 99 -11.18 16.63 -5.46
N LEU A 100 -11.56 16.08 -4.31
CA LEU A 100 -12.26 14.81 -4.29
C LEU A 100 -13.71 14.98 -4.78
N PRO A 101 -14.26 13.95 -5.46
CA PRO A 101 -15.67 13.94 -5.82
C PRO A 101 -16.54 14.00 -4.54
N ALA A 102 -17.75 14.54 -4.65
CA ALA A 102 -18.61 14.83 -3.50
C ALA A 102 -18.92 13.57 -2.68
N GLU A 103 -18.99 12.42 -3.34
CA GLU A 103 -19.23 11.09 -2.77
C GLU A 103 -18.13 10.68 -1.78
N ALA A 104 -16.89 11.16 -1.95
CA ALA A 104 -15.78 10.82 -1.07
C ALA A 104 -15.99 11.28 0.39
N SER A 105 -16.79 12.34 0.58
CA SER A 105 -17.18 12.82 1.92
C SER A 105 -18.12 11.86 2.66
N ARG A 106 -18.69 10.88 1.96
CA ARG A 106 -19.60 9.85 2.52
C ARG A 106 -18.96 8.47 2.53
N GLU A 107 -18.28 8.11 1.45
CA GLU A 107 -17.76 6.75 1.24
C GLU A 107 -16.28 6.59 1.62
N GLY A 108 -15.54 7.69 1.74
CA GLY A 108 -14.09 7.66 1.92
C GLY A 108 -13.33 7.78 0.60
N TRP A 109 -12.04 7.45 0.63
CA TRP A 109 -11.18 7.55 -0.54
C TRP A 109 -10.02 6.57 -0.48
N ILE A 110 -9.93 5.68 -1.46
CA ILE A 110 -8.78 4.79 -1.62
C ILE A 110 -7.61 5.60 -2.17
N TYR A 111 -6.57 5.76 -1.35
CA TYR A 111 -5.34 6.41 -1.77
C TYR A 111 -4.49 5.47 -2.62
N VAL A 112 -4.00 5.98 -3.75
CA VAL A 112 -3.27 5.20 -4.75
C VAL A 112 -1.93 5.89 -5.04
N PRO A 113 -0.81 5.16 -5.08
CA PRO A 113 0.47 5.75 -5.45
C PRO A 113 0.50 6.06 -6.96
N GLU A 114 1.15 7.17 -7.32
CA GLU A 114 1.37 7.56 -8.73
C GLU A 114 2.87 7.50 -9.08
N PRO A 115 3.24 7.21 -10.35
CA PRO A 115 4.63 7.23 -10.78
C PRO A 115 5.28 8.61 -10.61
N PRO A 116 6.62 8.68 -10.46
CA PRO A 116 7.54 7.56 -10.37
C PRO A 116 7.53 6.88 -8.99
N PHE A 117 7.73 5.56 -8.96
CA PHE A 117 7.79 4.78 -7.72
C PHE A 117 9.24 4.65 -7.24
N SER A 118 9.59 5.33 -6.15
CA SER A 118 10.90 5.17 -5.52
C SER A 118 10.82 5.50 -4.04
N LEU A 119 11.30 4.59 -3.20
CA LEU A 119 11.36 4.78 -1.75
C LEU A 119 12.63 5.53 -1.30
N ALA A 120 13.56 5.81 -2.22
CA ALA A 120 14.74 6.61 -1.92
C ALA A 120 14.34 8.07 -1.67
N ARG A 121 14.75 8.64 -0.53
CA ARG A 121 14.65 10.08 -0.29
C ARG A 121 15.52 10.80 -1.33
N ARG A 122 14.93 11.72 -2.10
CA ARG A 122 15.72 12.80 -2.70
C ARG A 122 16.22 13.62 -1.50
N ARG A 123 17.52 13.61 -1.27
CA ARG A 123 18.17 14.52 -0.31
C ARG A 123 18.06 15.95 -0.82
#